data_AF-A0A1S1NDQ3-F1
#
_entry.id   AF-A0A1S1NDQ3-F1
#
_cell.length_a   1.000
_cell.length_b   1.000
_cell.length_c   1.000
_cell.angle_alpha   90.00
_cell.angle_beta   90.00
_cell.angle_gamma   90.00
#
_symmetry.space_group_name_H-M   'P 1'
#
loop_
_entity.id
_entity.type
_entity.pdbx_description
1 polymer ?
#
loop_
_entity_poly.entity_id
_entity_poly.type
_entity_poly.pdbx_seq_one_letter_code
_entity_poly.pdbx_strand_id
1 'polypeptide(L)'
;MSSRRDGSGTAAFGVLLIVAILWWLRWFILAAVVITVVVLTTRWVLREYAKHRDAERARLDAIRRRAEIENAQVLRGDPAGFFGQYPLPDPELIPRWYR
;
A
#
# COMPACT_ATOMS: atom_id res chain seq x y z
N MET A 1 62.56 -34.08 -19.60
CA MET A 1 61.71 -33.86 -18.41
C MET A 1 61.12 -32.46 -18.50
N SER A 2 59.83 -32.35 -18.87
CA SER A 2 59.16 -31.07 -19.14
C SER A 2 57.98 -30.87 -18.17
N SER A 3 58.25 -30.33 -16.99
CA SER A 3 57.24 -29.99 -15.97
C SER A 3 57.23 -28.48 -15.73
N ARG A 4 56.63 -27.74 -16.67
CA ARG A 4 56.44 -26.29 -16.55
C ARG A 4 55.06 -25.83 -17.05
N ARG A 5 54.03 -26.68 -16.91
CA ARG A 5 52.65 -26.38 -17.34
C ARG A 5 51.66 -26.14 -16.20
N ASP A 6 52.04 -26.44 -14.95
CA ASP A 6 51.06 -26.47 -13.86
C ASP A 6 50.67 -25.05 -13.37
N GLY A 7 51.56 -24.07 -13.49
CA GLY A 7 51.31 -22.69 -13.06
C GLY A 7 50.39 -21.86 -13.97
N SER A 8 50.35 -22.16 -15.27
CA SER A 8 49.53 -21.39 -16.23
C SER A 8 48.05 -21.79 -16.18
N GLY A 9 47.74 -23.06 -15.88
CA GLY A 9 46.38 -23.56 -15.75
C GLY A 9 45.64 -22.93 -14.56
N THR A 10 46.30 -22.82 -13.41
CA THR A 10 45.73 -22.23 -12.19
C THR A 10 45.46 -20.73 -12.35
N ALA A 11 46.38 -20.01 -13.00
CA ALA A 11 46.19 -18.59 -13.31
C ALA A 11 45.05 -18.35 -14.30
N ALA A 12 44.97 -19.16 -15.38
CA ALA A 12 43.88 -19.06 -16.35
C ALA A 12 42.51 -19.39 -15.73
N PHE A 13 42.45 -20.40 -14.87
CA PHE A 13 41.23 -20.75 -14.13
C PHE A 13 40.78 -19.61 -13.20
N GLY A 14 41.72 -18.99 -12.47
CA GLY A 14 41.42 -17.83 -11.62
C GLY A 14 40.82 -16.66 -12.40
N VAL A 15 41.36 -16.35 -13.58
CA VAL A 15 40.83 -15.28 -14.45
C VAL A 15 39.41 -15.61 -14.95
N LEU A 16 39.17 -16.84 -15.39
CA LEU A 16 37.83 -17.27 -15.83
C LEU A 16 36.80 -17.21 -14.69
N LEU A 17 37.20 -17.59 -13.48
CA LEU A 17 36.35 -17.49 -12.29
C LEU A 17 35.97 -16.03 -12.00
N ILE A 18 36.93 -15.11 -12.06
CA ILE A 18 36.68 -13.68 -11.85
C ILE A 18 35.73 -13.12 -12.91
N VAL A 19 35.93 -13.46 -14.18
CA VAL A 19 35.04 -13.02 -15.28
C VAL A 19 33.63 -13.59 -15.09
N ALA A 20 33.50 -14.86 -14.71
CA ALA A 20 32.20 -15.47 -14.44
C ALA A 20 31.48 -14.81 -13.25
N ILE A 21 32.21 -14.47 -12.19
CA ILE A 21 31.67 -13.75 -11.03
C ILE A 21 31.23 -12.35 -11.42
N LEU A 22 32.04 -11.60 -12.18
CA LEU A 22 31.69 -10.26 -12.65
C LEU A 22 30.47 -10.29 -13.58
N TRP A 23 30.39 -11.29 -14.44
CA TRP A 23 29.24 -11.50 -15.31
C TRP A 23 27.97 -11.79 -14.49
N TRP A 24 28.07 -12.63 -13.48
CA TRP A 24 26.96 -12.93 -12.57
C TRP A 24 26.55 -11.72 -11.72
N LEU A 25 27.52 -10.92 -11.27
CA LEU A 25 27.31 -9.72 -10.48
C LEU A 25 26.50 -8.65 -11.24
N ARG A 26 26.69 -8.54 -12.56
CA ARG A 26 25.85 -7.69 -13.43
C ARG A 26 24.36 -8.00 -13.25
N TRP A 27 24.00 -9.28 -13.19
CA TRP A 27 22.59 -9.70 -13.03
C TRP A 27 22.07 -9.38 -11.63
N PHE A 28 22.90 -9.49 -10.60
CA PHE A 28 22.56 -9.05 -9.25
C PHE A 28 22.28 -7.55 -9.18
N ILE A 29 23.13 -6.73 -9.81
CA ILE A 29 22.94 -5.27 -9.87
C ILE A 29 21.63 -4.95 -10.59
N LEU A 30 21.37 -5.59 -11.74
CA LEU A 30 20.12 -5.42 -12.47
C LEU A 30 18.90 -5.81 -11.62
N ALA A 31 18.94 -6.95 -10.93
CA ALA A 31 17.86 -7.40 -10.06
C ALA A 31 17.61 -6.41 -8.92
N ALA A 32 18.67 -5.90 -8.27
CA ALA A 32 18.55 -4.90 -7.20
C ALA A 32 17.92 -3.60 -7.70
N VAL A 33 18.29 -3.14 -8.90
CA VAL A 33 17.68 -1.97 -9.53
C VAL A 33 16.21 -2.21 -9.81
N VAL A 34 15.84 -3.35 -10.40
CA VAL A 34 14.44 -3.70 -10.68
C VAL A 34 13.62 -3.75 -9.39
N ILE A 35 14.11 -4.40 -8.34
CA ILE A 35 13.44 -4.47 -7.03
C ILE A 35 13.24 -3.06 -6.48
N THR A 36 14.25 -2.21 -6.56
CA THR A 36 14.17 -0.83 -6.05
C THR A 36 13.10 -0.02 -6.82
N VAL A 37 13.07 -0.13 -8.15
CA VAL A 37 12.04 0.52 -8.98
C VAL A 37 10.64 0.01 -8.61
N VAL A 38 10.46 -1.30 -8.44
CA VAL A 38 9.17 -1.90 -8.04
C VAL A 38 8.74 -1.40 -6.66
N VAL A 39 9.64 -1.33 -5.69
CA VAL A 39 9.32 -0.83 -4.34
C VAL A 39 8.95 0.65 -4.36
N LEU A 40 9.69 1.47 -5.10
CA LEU A 40 9.42 2.91 -5.21
C LEU A 40 8.08 3.18 -5.90
N THR A 41 7.81 2.51 -7.02
CA THR A 41 6.55 2.63 -7.75
C THR A 41 5.37 2.15 -6.91
N THR A 42 5.49 0.99 -6.27
CA THR A 42 4.45 0.47 -5.36
C THR A 42 4.17 1.44 -4.21
N ARG A 43 5.22 2.00 -3.58
CA ARG A 43 5.06 3.01 -2.52
C ARG A 43 4.37 4.27 -3.03
N TRP A 44 4.70 4.72 -4.23
CA TRP A 44 4.10 5.90 -4.83
C TRP A 44 2.60 5.68 -5.12
N VAL A 45 2.26 4.55 -5.73
CA VAL A 45 0.88 4.14 -5.97
C VAL A 45 0.09 4.04 -4.67
N LEU A 46 0.63 3.35 -3.66
CA LEU A 46 -0.04 3.20 -2.36
C LEU A 46 -0.28 4.56 -1.67
N ARG A 47 0.64 5.52 -1.79
CA ARG A 47 0.43 6.87 -1.26
C ARG A 47 -0.70 7.60 -1.96
N GLU A 48 -0.81 7.47 -3.27
CA GLU A 48 -1.88 8.12 -4.04
C GLU A 48 -3.24 7.48 -3.73
N TYR A 49 -3.29 6.15 -3.63
CA TYR A 49 -4.50 5.44 -3.20
C TYR A 49 -4.86 5.69 -1.73
N ALA A 50 -3.86 5.88 -0.85
CA ALA A 50 -4.09 6.19 0.56
C ALA A 50 -4.82 7.52 0.71
N LYS A 51 -4.49 8.55 -0.09
CA LYS A 51 -5.22 9.84 -0.06
C LYS A 51 -6.72 9.67 -0.31
N HIS A 52 -7.09 8.84 -1.29
CA HIS A 52 -8.49 8.55 -1.58
C HIS A 52 -9.16 7.73 -0.48
N ARG A 53 -8.46 6.74 0.09
CA ARG A 53 -8.99 5.94 1.20
C ARG A 53 -9.11 6.71 2.50
N ASP A 54 -8.21 7.64 2.77
CA ASP A 54 -8.23 8.45 3.99
C ASP A 54 -9.39 9.44 3.98
N ALA A 55 -9.78 9.96 2.81
CA ALA A 55 -11.00 10.76 2.66
C ALA A 55 -12.27 9.96 3.02
N GLU A 56 -12.36 8.72 2.52
CA GLU A 56 -13.51 7.85 2.81
C GLU A 56 -13.53 7.40 4.28
N ARG A 57 -12.37 7.07 4.85
CA ARG A 57 -12.24 6.75 6.29
C ARG A 57 -12.63 7.92 7.17
N ALA A 58 -12.18 9.13 6.85
CA ALA A 58 -12.56 10.33 7.60
C ALA A 58 -14.09 10.55 7.58
N ARG A 59 -14.75 10.24 6.47
CA ARG A 59 -16.20 10.30 6.33
C ARG A 59 -16.90 9.28 7.23
N LEU A 60 -16.43 8.03 7.23
CA LEU A 60 -16.97 6.96 8.07
C LEU A 60 -16.72 7.23 9.57
N ASP A 61 -15.55 7.74 9.94
CA ASP A 61 -15.22 8.10 11.32
C ASP A 61 -16.10 9.24 11.83
N ALA A 62 -16.43 10.22 10.98
CA ALA A 62 -17.37 11.29 11.33
C ALA A 62 -18.77 10.73 11.62
N ILE A 63 -19.25 9.76 10.84
CA ILE A 63 -20.53 9.08 11.08
C ILE A 63 -20.47 8.27 12.38
N ARG A 64 -19.40 7.50 12.59
CA ARG A 64 -19.21 6.71 13.81
C ARG A 64 -19.22 7.61 15.06
N ARG A 65 -18.50 8.73 15.05
CA ARG A 65 -18.48 9.66 16.18
C ARG A 65 -19.86 10.23 16.49
N ARG A 66 -20.66 10.57 15.47
CA ARG A 66 -22.03 11.05 15.67
C ARG A 66 -22.91 9.97 16.30
N ALA A 67 -22.84 8.75 15.76
CA ALA A 67 -23.58 7.61 16.30
C ALA A 67 -23.16 7.30 17.75
N GLU A 68 -21.88 7.42 18.09
CA GLU A 68 -21.39 7.24 19.48
C GLU A 68 -21.94 8.32 20.43
N ILE A 69 -22.00 9.58 19.99
CA ILE A 69 -22.56 10.68 20.79
C ILE A 69 -24.06 10.46 21.03
N GLU A 70 -24.81 10.12 19.98
CA GLU A 70 -26.25 9.85 20.05
C GLU A 70 -26.55 8.62 20.93
N ASN A 71 -25.80 7.53 20.74
CA ASN A 71 -25.93 6.33 21.58
C ASN A 71 -25.63 6.66 23.07
N ALA A 72 -24.60 7.47 23.33
CA ALA A 72 -24.30 7.91 24.69
C ALA A 72 -25.38 8.83 25.30
N GLN A 73 -26.16 9.54 24.48
CA GLN A 73 -27.33 10.31 24.93
C GLN A 73 -28.51 9.38 25.26
N VAL A 74 -28.79 8.40 24.39
CA VAL A 74 -29.81 7.36 24.63
C VAL A 74 -29.53 6.61 25.92
N LEU A 75 -28.30 6.16 26.14
CA LEU A 75 -27.90 5.42 27.35
C LEU A 75 -28.00 6.26 28.62
N ARG A 76 -27.95 7.60 28.52
CA ARG A 76 -28.15 8.52 29.65
C ARG A 76 -29.62 8.87 29.90
N GLY A 77 -30.54 8.33 29.10
CA GLY A 77 -31.97 8.66 29.18
C GLY A 77 -32.28 10.08 28.72
N ASP A 78 -31.39 10.70 27.95
CA ASP A 78 -31.62 12.03 27.37
C ASP A 78 -32.59 11.91 26.18
N PRO A 79 -33.76 12.57 26.21
CA PRO A 79 -34.75 12.51 25.14
C PRO A 79 -34.24 13.01 23.79
N ALA A 80 -33.15 13.77 23.74
CA ALA A 80 -32.52 14.21 22.50
C ALA A 80 -31.89 13.08 21.66
N GLY A 81 -31.53 11.94 22.28
CA GLY A 81 -30.91 10.80 21.58
C GLY A 81 -31.90 9.89 20.85
N PHE A 82 -33.21 10.03 21.10
CA PHE A 82 -34.24 9.12 20.58
C PHE A 82 -34.66 9.41 19.13
N PHE A 83 -34.57 10.67 18.73
CA PHE A 83 -34.94 11.14 17.39
C PHE A 83 -33.76 11.93 16.81
N GLY A 84 -32.77 11.21 16.29
CA GLY A 84 -31.74 11.86 15.48
C GLY A 84 -32.40 12.72 14.40
N GLN A 85 -31.83 13.91 14.14
CA GLN A 85 -32.24 14.71 12.99
C GLN A 85 -31.79 13.99 11.72
N TYR A 86 -32.65 13.14 11.19
CA TYR A 86 -32.44 12.56 9.87
C TYR A 86 -32.56 13.69 8.84
N PRO A 87 -31.59 13.87 7.93
CA PRO A 87 -31.79 14.75 6.81
C PRO A 87 -33.06 14.31 6.07
N LEU A 88 -33.87 15.27 5.62
CA LEU A 88 -35.02 14.94 4.80
C LEU A 88 -34.54 14.08 3.60
N PRO A 89 -35.24 12.98 3.27
CA PRO A 89 -34.95 12.22 2.06
C PRO A 89 -34.95 13.17 0.86
N ASP A 90 -34.06 12.91 -0.10
CA ASP A 90 -34.00 13.66 -1.34
C ASP A 90 -35.42 13.77 -1.95
N PRO A 91 -35.87 14.93 -2.44
CA PRO A 91 -37.24 15.08 -2.96
C PRO A 91 -37.58 14.10 -4.08
N GLU A 92 -36.56 13.58 -4.78
CA GLU A 92 -36.68 12.55 -5.80
C GLU A 92 -37.05 11.16 -5.25
N LEU A 93 -36.76 10.91 -3.97
CA LEU A 93 -37.10 9.68 -3.24
C LEU A 93 -38.47 9.78 -2.54
N ILE A 94 -39.08 10.98 -2.49
CA ILE A 94 -40.41 11.19 -1.91
C ILE A 94 -41.47 10.81 -2.94
N PRO A 95 -42.32 9.79 -2.67
CA PRO A 95 -43.34 9.39 -3.61
C PRO A 95 -44.34 10.52 -3.89
N ARG A 96 -44.75 10.67 -5.16
CA ARG A 96 -45.64 11.76 -5.61
C ARG A 96 -47.01 11.80 -4.91
N TRP A 97 -47.45 10.69 -4.32
CA TRP A 97 -48.70 10.60 -3.58
C TRP A 97 -48.64 11.14 -2.15
N TYR A 98 -47.47 11.61 -1.70
CA TYR A 98 -47.26 12.17 -0.36
C TYR A 98 -47.33 13.71 -0.32
N ARG A 99 -47.73 14.37 -1.42
CA ARG A 99 -47.86 15.83 -1.54
C ARG A 99 -49.32 16.27 -1.43
#